data_AF-A0A351KT61-F1
#
_entry.id   AF-A0A351KT61-F1
#
_cell.length_a   1.000
_cell.length_b   1.000
_cell.length_c   1.000
_cell.angle_alpha   90.00
_cell.angle_beta   90.00
_cell.angle_gamma   90.00
#
_symmetry.space_group_name_H-M   'P 1'
#
loop_
_entity.id
_entity.type
_entity.pdbx_description
1 polymer ?
#
loop_
_entity_poly.entity_id
_entity_poly.type
_entity_poly.pdbx_seq_one_letter_code
_entity_poly.pdbx_strand_id
1 'polypeptide(L)'
;MGHALILALLVSSPSRADLAKGLDAAAQEDWPTAYREFKESALRGNGNAAVNLGNLYMRGLGVAQDYGQARAWYEKAALESNPIAEAKLGVLYYVGLGVAENRTRAAEWFQKAGDQGDAHSAMTLGEMYLAGDGVPLSRFEAYIWFTIASELGSQEAEEPRVKLATELPAGEINTALERVAVWRKSYEQQVEKAARLTAKRTQPSDSEAQAPGATPQESQPGPAAATEKKATQKKKSEGLKKDKQPKG
;
A
#
# COMPACT_ATOMS: atom_id res chain seq x y z
N MET A 1 -28.57 -5.50 42.35
CA MET A 1 -27.73 -6.72 42.26
C MET A 1 -27.55 -6.99 40.78
N GLY A 2 -26.38 -7.01 40.15
CA GLY A 2 -25.00 -6.99 40.59
C GLY A 2 -24.18 -7.58 39.43
N HIS A 3 -23.24 -6.79 38.91
CA HIS A 3 -21.97 -7.14 38.23
C HIS A 3 -21.97 -8.26 37.17
N ALA A 4 -21.75 -7.95 35.89
CA ALA A 4 -20.46 -7.66 35.24
C ALA A 4 -19.83 -8.90 34.57
N LEU A 5 -19.59 -8.79 33.25
CA LEU A 5 -18.42 -9.20 32.46
C LEU A 5 -18.84 -9.04 30.97
N ILE A 6 -18.71 -7.85 30.36
CA ILE A 6 -17.51 -7.34 29.70
C ILE A 6 -16.62 -8.45 29.13
N LEU A 7 -16.83 -8.72 27.83
CA LEU A 7 -15.76 -8.99 26.86
C LEU A 7 -16.26 -8.55 25.47
N ALA A 8 -16.79 -7.33 25.39
CA ALA A 8 -16.76 -6.59 24.13
C ALA A 8 -15.31 -6.12 23.97
N LEU A 9 -14.47 -6.97 23.38
CA LEU A 9 -13.21 -6.51 22.78
C LEU A 9 -13.62 -5.56 21.65
N LEU A 10 -13.68 -4.28 21.99
CA LEU A 10 -13.37 -3.20 21.07
C LEU A 10 -12.03 -3.55 20.45
N VAL A 11 -12.06 -4.29 19.34
CA VAL A 11 -10.95 -4.32 18.40
C VAL A 11 -10.90 -2.91 17.85
N SER A 12 -10.15 -2.06 18.56
CA SER A 12 -9.67 -0.79 18.05
C SER A 12 -9.01 -1.11 16.72
N SER A 13 -9.77 -0.93 15.64
CA SER A 13 -9.36 -1.30 14.30
C SER A 13 -8.03 -0.60 14.00
N PRO A 14 -6.96 -1.34 13.59
CA PRO A 14 -5.64 -0.77 13.47
C PRO A 14 -5.71 0.42 12.52
N SER A 15 -5.34 1.57 13.05
CA SER A 15 -5.39 2.85 12.38
C SER A 15 -4.15 3.02 11.50
N ARG A 16 -4.17 3.98 10.57
CA ARG A 16 -2.99 4.41 9.81
C ARG A 16 -1.81 4.80 10.71
N ALA A 17 -2.08 5.18 11.97
CA ALA A 17 -1.07 5.56 12.95
C ALA A 17 -0.24 4.36 13.47
N ASP A 18 -0.75 3.13 13.37
CA ASP A 18 -0.06 1.91 13.84
C ASP A 18 1.07 1.44 12.88
N LEU A 19 1.18 2.02 11.68
CA LEU A 19 2.22 1.67 10.70
C LEU A 19 3.33 2.73 10.63
N ALA A 20 3.02 4.00 10.89
CA ALA A 20 3.94 5.13 10.70
C ALA A 20 5.22 4.98 11.54
N LYS A 21 5.12 4.63 12.82
CA LYS A 21 6.28 4.43 13.69
C LYS A 21 7.24 3.37 13.17
N GLY A 22 6.71 2.25 12.66
CA GLY A 22 7.52 1.19 12.08
C GLY A 22 8.22 1.64 10.80
N LEU A 23 7.54 2.41 9.95
CA LEU A 23 8.12 2.98 8.73
C LEU A 23 9.20 4.03 9.06
N ASP A 24 8.97 4.89 10.03
CA ASP A 24 9.93 5.92 10.47
C ASP A 24 11.20 5.28 11.06
N ALA A 25 11.04 4.21 11.86
CA ALA A 25 12.15 3.44 12.40
C ALA A 25 12.92 2.72 11.28
N ALA A 26 12.21 2.10 10.33
CA ALA A 26 12.82 1.45 9.17
C ALA A 26 13.60 2.44 8.29
N ALA A 27 13.09 3.66 8.09
CA ALA A 27 13.77 4.72 7.35
C ALA A 27 15.05 5.21 8.04
N GLN A 28 15.14 5.07 9.36
CA GLN A 28 16.32 5.37 10.18
C GLN A 28 17.22 4.14 10.40
N GLU A 29 16.91 3.01 9.77
CA GLU A 29 17.59 1.72 9.97
C GLU A 29 17.56 1.19 11.42
N ASP A 30 16.62 1.67 12.24
CA ASP A 30 16.31 1.10 13.56
C ASP A 30 15.45 -0.16 13.39
N TRP A 31 16.09 -1.23 12.91
CA TRP A 31 15.43 -2.49 12.59
C TRP A 31 14.81 -3.20 13.80
N PRO A 32 15.39 -3.20 15.01
CA PRO A 32 14.74 -3.75 16.19
C PRO A 32 13.42 -3.04 16.53
N THR A 33 13.38 -1.71 16.45
CA THR A 33 12.13 -0.96 16.65
C THR A 33 11.15 -1.23 15.52
N ALA A 34 11.59 -1.16 14.26
CA ALA A 34 10.74 -1.45 13.10
C ALA A 34 10.10 -2.84 13.19
N TYR A 35 10.87 -3.87 13.59
CA TYR A 35 10.37 -5.23 13.81
C TYR A 35 9.26 -5.25 14.86
N ARG A 36 9.47 -4.62 16.02
CA ARG A 36 8.48 -4.60 17.10
C ARG A 36 7.18 -3.95 16.64
N GLU A 37 7.27 -2.76 16.04
CA GLU A 37 6.10 -1.99 15.60
C GLU A 37 5.33 -2.73 14.48
N PHE A 38 6.03 -3.26 13.47
CA PHE A 38 5.39 -4.04 12.41
C PHE A 38 4.75 -5.31 12.95
N LYS A 39 5.39 -6.02 13.88
CA LYS A 39 4.82 -7.22 14.51
C LYS A 39 3.56 -6.92 15.30
N GLU A 40 3.58 -5.89 16.14
CA GLU A 40 2.41 -5.48 16.91
C GLU A 40 1.24 -5.11 15.98
N SER A 41 1.50 -4.31 14.95
CA SER A 41 0.50 -3.87 13.98
C SER A 41 -0.03 -5.02 13.11
N ALA A 42 0.84 -5.94 12.67
CA ALA A 42 0.46 -7.13 11.92
C ALA A 42 -0.36 -8.14 12.76
N LEU A 43 -0.10 -8.22 14.07
CA LEU A 43 -0.91 -9.02 14.99
C LEU A 43 -2.32 -8.44 15.18
N ARG A 44 -2.48 -7.11 15.05
CA ARG A 44 -3.79 -6.43 15.03
C ARG A 44 -4.53 -6.55 13.69
N GLY A 45 -3.97 -7.24 12.70
CA GLY A 45 -4.59 -7.44 11.39
C GLY A 45 -4.25 -6.34 10.37
N ASN A 46 -3.16 -5.58 10.54
CA ASN A 46 -2.71 -4.68 9.50
C ASN A 46 -1.92 -5.45 8.42
N GLY A 47 -2.55 -5.70 7.26
CA GLY A 47 -1.91 -6.40 6.13
C GLY A 47 -0.63 -5.74 5.62
N ASN A 48 -0.53 -4.40 5.60
CA ASN A 48 0.70 -3.70 5.19
C ASN A 48 1.83 -3.89 6.20
N ALA A 49 1.51 -3.92 7.50
CA ALA A 49 2.49 -4.24 8.53
C ALA A 49 2.96 -5.70 8.41
N ALA A 50 2.05 -6.63 8.10
CA ALA A 50 2.40 -8.03 7.85
C ALA A 50 3.33 -8.17 6.64
N VAL A 51 3.09 -7.45 5.54
CA VAL A 51 4.03 -7.38 4.40
C VAL A 51 5.40 -6.85 4.83
N ASN A 52 5.45 -5.75 5.59
CA ASN A 52 6.72 -5.19 6.04
C ASN A 52 7.48 -6.12 6.98
N LEU A 53 6.77 -6.81 7.88
CA LEU A 53 7.36 -7.83 8.74
C LEU A 53 7.91 -9.01 7.92
N GLY A 54 7.18 -9.45 6.89
CA GLY A 54 7.67 -10.43 5.94
C GLY A 54 8.96 -9.99 5.24
N ASN A 55 9.04 -8.71 4.84
CA ASN A 55 10.25 -8.14 4.24
C ASN A 55 11.44 -8.14 5.21
N LEU A 56 11.22 -7.89 6.51
CA LEU A 56 12.29 -7.96 7.52
C LEU A 56 12.85 -9.37 7.62
N TYR A 57 11.99 -10.40 7.70
CA TYR A 57 12.43 -11.79 7.69
C TYR A 57 13.10 -12.20 6.38
N MET A 58 12.62 -11.71 5.24
CA MET A 58 13.24 -11.96 3.93
C MET A 58 14.69 -11.45 3.93
N ARG A 59 14.93 -10.25 4.47
CA ARG A 59 16.23 -9.55 4.41
C ARG A 59 17.14 -9.81 5.61
N GLY A 60 16.64 -10.41 6.68
CA GLY A 60 17.38 -10.54 7.94
C GLY A 60 17.62 -9.20 8.64
N LEU A 61 16.65 -8.28 8.60
CA LEU A 61 16.77 -6.94 9.18
C LEU A 61 16.12 -6.89 10.56
N GLY A 62 16.93 -6.71 11.60
CA GLY A 62 16.46 -6.71 13.00
C GLY A 62 16.03 -8.08 13.52
N VAL A 63 16.06 -9.10 12.67
CA VAL A 63 15.79 -10.51 12.95
C VAL A 63 16.68 -11.40 12.08
N ALA A 64 16.85 -12.66 12.45
CA ALA A 64 17.50 -13.64 11.57
C ALA A 64 16.70 -13.79 10.27
N GLN A 65 17.42 -13.94 9.14
CA GLN A 65 16.78 -14.20 7.86
C GLN A 65 16.05 -15.55 7.91
N ASP A 66 14.77 -15.53 7.55
CA ASP A 66 13.91 -16.71 7.56
C ASP A 66 12.82 -16.57 6.49
N TYR A 67 13.02 -17.24 5.36
CA TYR A 67 12.07 -17.21 4.26
C TYR A 67 10.74 -17.91 4.58
N GLY A 68 10.73 -18.88 5.51
CA GLY A 68 9.52 -19.55 5.96
C GLY A 68 8.63 -18.61 6.78
N GLN A 69 9.24 -17.82 7.67
CA GLN A 69 8.54 -16.74 8.38
C GLN A 69 8.07 -15.65 7.44
N ALA A 70 8.90 -15.23 6.47
CA ALA A 70 8.50 -14.26 5.46
C ALA A 70 7.24 -14.74 4.71
N ARG A 71 7.25 -16.00 4.24
CA ARG A 71 6.09 -16.63 3.58
C ARG A 71 4.84 -16.59 4.44
N ALA A 72 4.94 -17.00 5.71
CA ALA A 72 3.79 -17.04 6.61
C ALA A 72 3.14 -15.65 6.80
N TRP A 73 3.94 -14.60 6.89
CA TRP A 73 3.43 -13.22 6.99
C TRP A 73 2.82 -12.71 5.69
N TYR A 74 3.41 -13.05 4.53
CA TYR A 74 2.79 -12.74 3.24
C TYR A 74 1.49 -13.51 3.03
N GLU A 75 1.42 -14.80 3.37
CA GLU A 75 0.18 -15.59 3.33
C GLU A 75 -0.91 -14.94 4.19
N LYS A 76 -0.57 -14.47 5.39
CA LYS A 76 -1.51 -13.75 6.27
C LYS A 76 -2.04 -12.47 5.62
N ALA A 77 -1.18 -11.68 4.97
CA ALA A 77 -1.61 -10.46 4.28
C ALA A 77 -2.41 -10.75 2.99
N ALA A 78 -2.07 -11.83 2.27
CA ALA A 78 -2.78 -12.25 1.06
C ALA A 78 -4.20 -12.75 1.34
N LEU A 79 -4.49 -13.27 2.54
CA LEU A 79 -5.86 -13.61 2.96
C LEU A 79 -6.81 -12.40 2.95
N GLU A 80 -6.28 -11.18 3.06
CA GLU A 80 -7.03 -9.94 2.96
C GLU A 80 -6.92 -9.31 1.55
N SER A 81 -6.51 -10.08 0.54
CA SER A 81 -6.32 -9.62 -0.84
C SER A 81 -5.34 -8.44 -0.92
N ASN A 82 -4.16 -8.58 -0.31
CA ASN A 82 -3.09 -7.60 -0.44
C ASN A 82 -2.22 -7.94 -1.67
N PRO A 83 -2.28 -7.14 -2.76
CA PRO A 83 -1.57 -7.47 -4.01
C PRO A 83 -0.04 -7.49 -3.84
N ILE A 84 0.51 -6.67 -2.92
CA ILE A 84 1.95 -6.68 -2.64
C ILE A 84 2.34 -8.02 -2.01
N ALA A 85 1.56 -8.52 -1.06
CA ALA A 85 1.81 -9.81 -0.42
C ALA A 85 1.72 -10.97 -1.42
N GLU A 86 0.72 -10.94 -2.30
CA GLU A 86 0.55 -11.94 -3.35
C GLU A 86 1.73 -11.94 -4.33
N ALA A 87 2.19 -10.76 -4.77
CA ALA A 87 3.39 -10.63 -5.59
C ALA A 87 4.63 -11.21 -4.88
N LYS A 88 4.80 -10.95 -3.57
CA LYS A 88 5.89 -11.54 -2.79
C LYS A 88 5.78 -13.07 -2.71
N LEU A 89 4.59 -13.63 -2.57
CA LEU A 89 4.38 -15.08 -2.62
C LEU A 89 4.74 -15.64 -3.99
N GLY A 90 4.36 -14.96 -5.07
CA GLY A 90 4.79 -15.28 -6.43
C GLY A 90 6.30 -15.43 -6.52
N VAL A 91 7.06 -14.45 -6.03
CA VAL A 91 8.53 -14.50 -6.00
C VAL A 91 9.07 -15.67 -5.16
N LEU A 92 8.50 -15.94 -3.98
CA LEU A 92 8.98 -17.04 -3.14
C LEU A 92 8.80 -18.41 -3.83
N TYR A 93 7.66 -18.65 -4.48
CA TYR A 93 7.44 -19.88 -5.25
C TYR A 93 8.26 -19.91 -6.54
N TYR A 94 8.47 -18.75 -7.18
CA TYR A 94 9.28 -18.65 -8.38
C TYR A 94 10.72 -19.06 -8.09
N VAL A 95 11.32 -18.55 -7.01
CA VAL A 95 12.74 -18.79 -6.70
C VAL A 95 12.95 -20.03 -5.80
N GLY A 96 11.92 -20.50 -5.10
CA GLY A 96 12.05 -21.59 -4.11
C GLY A 96 12.65 -21.13 -2.77
N LEU A 97 12.30 -19.93 -2.31
CA LEU A 97 12.79 -19.38 -1.04
C LEU A 97 11.82 -19.69 0.10
N GLY A 98 12.27 -20.50 1.07
CA GLY A 98 11.43 -20.93 2.21
C GLY A 98 10.27 -21.85 1.82
N VAL A 99 10.25 -22.27 0.56
CA VAL A 99 9.29 -23.21 -0.03
C VAL A 99 9.95 -23.88 -1.24
N ALA A 100 9.49 -25.07 -1.62
CA ALA A 100 9.94 -25.67 -2.86
C ALA A 100 9.58 -24.78 -4.05
N GLU A 101 10.49 -24.65 -5.00
CA GLU A 101 10.24 -23.96 -6.27
C GLU A 101 9.01 -24.56 -6.96
N ASN A 102 8.10 -23.68 -7.40
CA ASN A 102 6.91 -24.07 -8.13
C ASN A 102 6.44 -22.90 -9.02
N ARG A 103 6.86 -22.93 -10.29
CA ARG A 103 6.58 -21.89 -11.29
C ARG A 103 5.08 -21.76 -11.58
N THR A 104 4.32 -22.85 -11.59
CA THR A 104 2.86 -22.81 -11.77
C THR A 104 2.18 -22.06 -10.63
N ARG A 105 2.58 -22.35 -9.39
CA ARG A 105 2.03 -21.64 -8.23
C ARG A 105 2.48 -20.18 -8.18
N ALA A 106 3.68 -19.88 -8.67
CA ALA A 106 4.13 -18.50 -8.82
C ALA A 106 3.24 -17.73 -9.81
N ALA A 107 2.93 -18.32 -10.96
CA ALA A 107 2.03 -17.74 -11.96
C ALA A 107 0.63 -17.44 -11.39
N GLU A 108 0.08 -18.36 -10.59
CA GLU A 108 -1.21 -18.14 -9.90
C GLU A 108 -1.17 -16.92 -8.96
N TRP A 109 -0.07 -16.73 -8.23
CA TRP A 109 0.09 -15.58 -7.34
C TRP A 109 0.30 -14.27 -8.09
N PHE A 110 1.12 -14.28 -9.15
CA PHE A 110 1.31 -13.11 -10.00
C PHE A 110 0.02 -12.72 -10.71
N GLN A 111 -0.77 -13.69 -11.15
CA GLN A 111 -2.09 -13.45 -11.74
C GLN A 111 -3.00 -12.70 -10.75
N LYS A 112 -3.13 -13.19 -9.51
CA LYS A 112 -3.96 -12.54 -8.48
C LYS A 112 -3.52 -11.11 -8.18
N ALA A 113 -2.21 -10.87 -8.11
CA ALA A 113 -1.66 -9.55 -7.86
C ALA A 113 -1.90 -8.61 -9.06
N GLY A 114 -1.70 -9.09 -10.29
CA GLY A 114 -1.97 -8.35 -11.53
C GLY A 114 -3.46 -8.03 -11.72
N ASP A 115 -4.34 -8.97 -11.37
CA ASP A 115 -5.80 -8.77 -11.34
C ASP A 115 -6.23 -7.67 -10.36
N GLN A 116 -5.39 -7.36 -9.38
CA GLN A 116 -5.57 -6.31 -8.36
C GLN A 116 -4.72 -5.06 -8.62
N GLY A 117 -4.10 -4.96 -9.80
CA GLY A 117 -3.41 -3.76 -10.25
C GLY A 117 -1.91 -3.72 -9.96
N ASP A 118 -1.27 -4.83 -9.59
CA ASP A 118 0.19 -4.89 -9.50
C ASP A 118 0.82 -5.03 -10.90
N ALA A 119 1.31 -3.91 -11.43
CA ALA A 119 1.89 -3.83 -12.79
C ALA A 119 3.09 -4.77 -12.97
N HIS A 120 3.91 -4.93 -11.94
CA HIS A 120 5.08 -5.80 -11.99
C HIS A 120 4.67 -7.27 -12.14
N SER A 121 3.68 -7.73 -11.37
CA SER A 121 3.16 -9.09 -11.47
C SER A 121 2.49 -9.36 -12.82
N ALA A 122 1.75 -8.38 -13.36
CA ALA A 122 1.20 -8.49 -14.71
C ALA A 122 2.30 -8.61 -15.78
N MET A 123 3.36 -7.80 -15.67
CA MET A 123 4.53 -7.87 -16.56
C MET A 123 5.21 -9.25 -16.47
N THR A 124 5.52 -9.71 -15.26
CA THR A 124 6.14 -11.03 -15.02
C THR A 124 5.28 -12.17 -15.55
N LEU A 125 3.96 -12.12 -15.36
CA LEU A 125 3.07 -13.15 -15.89
C LEU A 125 3.08 -13.16 -17.43
N GLY A 126 3.14 -11.99 -18.07
CA GLY A 126 3.34 -11.87 -19.53
C GLY A 126 4.63 -12.54 -20.00
N GLU A 127 5.74 -12.33 -19.29
CA GLU A 127 7.03 -12.97 -19.55
C GLU A 127 6.95 -14.49 -19.37
N MET A 128 6.29 -14.97 -18.32
CA MET A 128 6.09 -16.39 -18.06
C MET A 128 5.31 -17.07 -19.18
N TYR A 129 4.27 -16.43 -19.72
CA TYR A 129 3.54 -16.93 -20.89
C TYR A 129 4.39 -16.92 -22.17
N LEU A 130 5.28 -15.95 -22.37
CA LEU A 130 6.20 -15.97 -23.52
C LEU A 130 7.23 -17.09 -23.43
N ALA A 131 7.69 -17.40 -22.22
CA ALA A 131 8.70 -18.42 -21.98
C ALA A 131 8.11 -19.84 -21.84
N GLY A 132 6.81 -19.96 -21.55
CA GLY A 132 6.22 -21.22 -21.11
C GLY A 132 6.71 -21.65 -19.72
N ASP A 133 7.02 -20.68 -18.84
CA ASP A 133 7.60 -20.91 -17.53
C ASP A 133 6.49 -21.08 -16.48
N GLY A 134 6.20 -22.32 -16.09
CA GLY A 134 5.13 -22.63 -15.14
C GLY A 134 3.70 -22.53 -15.69
N VAL A 135 3.55 -21.98 -16.90
CA VAL A 135 2.31 -21.88 -17.68
C VAL A 135 2.56 -22.36 -19.11
N PRO A 136 1.55 -22.83 -19.86
CA PRO A 136 1.72 -23.14 -21.27
C PRO A 136 2.18 -21.91 -22.06
N LEU A 137 3.18 -22.06 -22.93
CA LEU A 137 3.64 -20.98 -23.79
C LEU A 137 2.47 -20.43 -24.61
N SER A 138 2.21 -19.13 -24.49
CA SER A 138 1.10 -18.46 -25.18
C SER A 138 1.41 -17.00 -25.44
N ARG A 139 1.64 -16.67 -26.71
CA ARG A 139 1.81 -15.28 -27.16
C ARG A 139 0.54 -14.45 -26.98
N PHE A 140 -0.62 -15.10 -27.12
CA PHE A 140 -1.92 -14.47 -26.92
C PHE A 140 -2.13 -14.05 -25.44
N GLU A 141 -1.87 -14.95 -24.49
CA GLU A 141 -1.96 -14.61 -23.06
C GLU A 141 -0.89 -13.58 -22.67
N ALA A 142 0.33 -13.72 -23.20
CA ALA A 142 1.39 -12.74 -22.97
C ALA A 142 0.97 -11.33 -23.43
N TYR A 143 0.38 -11.20 -24.62
CA TYR A 143 -0.10 -9.92 -25.13
C TYR A 143 -1.16 -9.29 -24.21
N ILE A 144 -2.08 -10.09 -23.66
CA ILE A 144 -3.08 -9.62 -22.70
C ILE A 144 -2.41 -9.07 -21.45
N TRP A 145 -1.50 -9.84 -20.85
CA TRP A 145 -0.84 -9.45 -19.60
C TRP A 145 0.10 -8.25 -19.78
N PHE A 146 0.81 -8.14 -20.90
CA PHE A 146 1.57 -6.92 -21.20
C PHE A 146 0.66 -5.71 -21.45
N THR A 147 -0.50 -5.90 -22.07
CA THR A 147 -1.47 -4.80 -22.22
C THR A 147 -2.00 -4.34 -20.87
N ILE A 148 -2.29 -5.27 -19.96
CA ILE A 148 -2.70 -4.95 -18.57
C ILE A 148 -1.57 -4.23 -17.84
N ALA A 149 -0.33 -4.73 -17.91
CA ALA A 149 0.84 -4.09 -17.28
C ALA A 149 1.08 -2.66 -17.78
N SER A 150 0.95 -2.43 -19.09
CA SER A 150 0.97 -1.11 -19.72
C SER A 150 -0.13 -0.19 -19.18
N GLU A 151 -1.38 -0.66 -19.10
CA GLU A 151 -2.50 0.13 -18.53
C GLU A 151 -2.31 0.47 -17.05
N LEU A 152 -1.59 -0.38 -16.32
CA LEU A 152 -1.18 -0.14 -14.93
C LEU A 152 0.09 0.73 -14.80
N GLY A 153 0.68 1.15 -15.93
CA GLY A 153 1.78 2.11 -15.98
C GLY A 153 3.18 1.51 -16.08
N SER A 154 3.34 0.19 -16.31
CA SER A 154 4.65 -0.39 -16.63
C SER A 154 5.07 0.01 -18.03
N GLN A 155 6.10 0.85 -18.14
CA GLN A 155 6.67 1.25 -19.42
C GLN A 155 7.44 0.09 -20.07
N GLU A 156 7.98 -0.84 -19.27
CA GLU A 156 8.70 -2.01 -19.79
C GLU A 156 7.78 -2.96 -20.59
N ALA A 157 6.47 -2.92 -20.34
CA ALA A 157 5.50 -3.74 -21.04
C ALA A 157 5.20 -3.26 -22.48
N GLU A 158 5.50 -1.99 -22.81
CA GLU A 158 5.15 -1.42 -24.11
C GLU A 158 5.84 -2.10 -25.29
N GLU A 159 7.15 -2.32 -25.19
CA GLU A 159 7.93 -2.96 -26.25
C GLU A 159 7.44 -4.38 -26.57
N PRO A 160 7.36 -5.32 -25.61
CA PRO A 160 6.88 -6.67 -25.90
C PRO A 160 5.41 -6.68 -26.34
N ARG A 161 4.56 -5.79 -25.80
CA ARG A 161 3.17 -5.63 -26.23
C ARG A 161 3.07 -5.22 -27.70
N VAL A 162 3.79 -4.18 -28.11
CA VAL A 162 3.78 -3.67 -29.49
C VAL A 162 4.36 -4.71 -30.44
N LYS A 163 5.47 -5.35 -30.06
CA LYS A 163 6.04 -6.44 -30.86
C LYS A 163 5.01 -7.55 -31.11
N LEU A 164 4.36 -8.04 -30.06
CA LEU A 164 3.33 -9.08 -30.20
C LEU A 164 2.13 -8.62 -31.01
N ALA A 165 1.74 -7.33 -30.93
CA ALA A 165 0.69 -6.77 -31.77
C ALA A 165 0.99 -6.87 -33.27
N THR A 166 2.26 -6.89 -33.67
CA THR A 166 2.67 -7.08 -35.07
C THR A 166 2.72 -8.54 -35.50
N GLU A 167 2.81 -9.48 -34.56
CA GLU A 167 2.98 -10.91 -34.83
C GLU A 167 1.67 -11.70 -34.77
N LEU A 168 0.70 -11.24 -33.95
CA LEU A 168 -0.57 -11.92 -33.76
C LEU A 168 -1.60 -11.56 -34.86
N PRO A 169 -2.49 -12.51 -35.22
CA PRO A 169 -3.61 -12.21 -36.12
C PRO A 169 -4.51 -11.12 -35.56
N ALA A 170 -5.03 -10.24 -36.42
CA ALA A 170 -5.91 -9.13 -36.00
C ALA A 170 -7.15 -9.61 -35.21
N GLY A 171 -7.70 -10.78 -35.56
CA GLY A 171 -8.80 -11.40 -34.81
C GLY A 171 -8.43 -11.74 -33.37
N GLU A 172 -7.24 -12.29 -33.14
CA GLU A 172 -6.73 -12.58 -31.80
C GLU A 172 -6.48 -11.30 -31.01
N ILE A 173 -5.92 -10.27 -31.64
CA ILE A 173 -5.74 -8.97 -30.98
C ILE A 173 -7.08 -8.39 -30.52
N ASN A 174 -8.12 -8.44 -31.35
CA ASN A 174 -9.44 -7.96 -30.95
C ASN A 174 -10.00 -8.73 -29.75
N THR A 175 -9.92 -10.07 -29.77
CA THR A 175 -10.35 -10.90 -28.64
C THR A 175 -9.53 -10.65 -27.37
N ALA A 176 -8.23 -10.43 -27.49
CA ALA A 176 -7.38 -10.07 -26.36
C ALA A 176 -7.83 -8.73 -25.74
N LEU A 177 -8.08 -7.70 -26.56
CA LEU A 177 -8.54 -6.40 -26.08
C LEU A 177 -9.93 -6.47 -25.43
N GLU A 178 -10.81 -7.36 -25.87
CA GLU A 178 -12.07 -7.65 -25.18
C GLU A 178 -11.84 -8.22 -23.79
N ARG A 179 -10.89 -9.16 -23.63
CA ARG A 179 -10.51 -9.70 -22.32
C ARG A 179 -9.90 -8.63 -21.40
N VAL A 180 -9.03 -7.77 -21.94
CA VAL A 180 -8.49 -6.63 -21.20
C VAL A 180 -9.60 -5.68 -20.76
N ALA A 181 -10.60 -5.43 -21.60
CA ALA A 181 -11.75 -4.60 -21.23
C ALA A 181 -12.59 -5.22 -20.09
N VAL A 182 -12.74 -6.55 -20.06
CA VAL A 182 -13.39 -7.27 -18.95
C VAL A 182 -12.58 -7.12 -17.66
N TRP A 183 -11.26 -7.32 -17.73
CA TRP A 183 -10.36 -7.10 -16.60
C TRP A 183 -10.48 -5.66 -16.07
N ARG A 184 -10.43 -4.66 -16.94
CA ARG A 184 -10.53 -3.23 -16.57
C ARG A 184 -11.80 -2.94 -15.78
N LYS A 185 -12.94 -3.43 -16.27
CA LYS A 185 -14.22 -3.29 -15.57
C LYS A 185 -14.23 -3.94 -14.19
N SER A 186 -13.62 -5.14 -14.06
CA SER A 186 -13.49 -5.78 -12.74
C SER A 186 -12.59 -4.97 -11.81
N TYR A 187 -11.44 -4.52 -12.30
CA TYR A 187 -10.50 -3.69 -11.53
C TYR A 187 -11.14 -2.40 -11.04
N GLU A 188 -11.86 -1.67 -11.90
CA GLU A 188 -12.62 -0.46 -11.53
C GLU A 188 -13.63 -0.72 -10.40
N GLN A 189 -14.38 -1.83 -10.48
CA GLN A 189 -15.33 -2.21 -9.43
C GLN A 189 -14.64 -2.52 -8.10
N GLN A 190 -13.48 -3.17 -8.14
CA GLN A 190 -12.69 -3.46 -6.95
C GLN A 190 -12.21 -2.17 -6.28
N VAL A 191 -11.66 -1.24 -7.07
CA VAL A 191 -11.20 0.07 -6.59
C VAL A 191 -12.35 0.88 -6.01
N GLU A 192 -13.50 0.92 -6.67
CA GLU A 192 -14.69 1.63 -6.18
C GLU A 192 -15.19 1.04 -4.86
N LYS A 193 -15.26 -0.29 -4.76
CA LYS A 193 -15.65 -0.98 -3.51
C LYS A 193 -14.69 -0.64 -2.37
N ALA A 194 -13.38 -0.65 -2.62
CA ALA A 194 -12.37 -0.28 -1.63
C ALA A 194 -12.50 1.19 -1.18
N ALA A 195 -12.77 2.10 -2.12
CA ALA A 195 -13.01 3.51 -1.82
C ALA A 195 -14.27 3.71 -0.96
N ARG A 196 -15.37 3.02 -1.28
CA ARG A 196 -16.62 3.06 -0.50
C ARG A 196 -16.43 2.54 0.92
N LEU A 197 -15.70 1.43 1.11
CA LEU A 197 -15.40 0.88 2.43
C LEU A 197 -14.55 1.86 3.25
N THR A 198 -13.57 2.50 2.62
CA THR A 198 -12.73 3.52 3.26
C THR A 198 -13.57 4.73 3.67
N ALA A 199 -14.43 5.23 2.79
CA ALA A 199 -15.32 6.35 3.08
C ALA A 199 -16.26 6.04 4.27
N LYS A 200 -16.88 4.85 4.29
CA LYS A 200 -17.74 4.41 5.40
C LYS A 200 -16.99 4.34 6.73
N ARG A 201 -15.71 3.96 6.73
CA ARG A 201 -14.86 3.91 7.94
C ARG A 201 -14.47 5.29 8.46
N THR A 202 -14.48 6.31 7.60
CA THR A 202 -14.13 7.70 7.97
C THR A 202 -15.33 8.58 8.33
N GLN A 203 -16.56 8.11 8.10
CA GLN A 203 -17.76 8.81 8.56
C GLN A 203 -17.88 8.61 10.09
N PRO A 204 -18.13 9.68 10.87
CA PRO A 204 -18.48 9.54 12.29
C PRO A 204 -19.65 8.59 12.42
N SER A 205 -19.56 7.60 13.30
CA SER A 205 -20.71 6.72 13.54
C SER A 205 -21.89 7.55 14.04
N ASP A 206 -23.12 7.27 13.60
CA ASP A 206 -24.32 7.94 14.14
C ASP A 206 -24.46 7.77 15.67
N SER A 207 -23.71 6.85 16.28
CA SER A 207 -23.62 6.73 17.76
C SER A 207 -22.73 7.79 18.43
N GLU A 208 -21.83 8.47 17.71
CA GLU A 208 -21.09 9.63 18.23
C GLU A 208 -21.90 10.93 18.11
N ALA A 209 -22.90 10.98 17.24
CA ALA A 209 -23.79 12.13 17.08
C ALA A 209 -24.92 12.19 18.14
N GLN A 210 -25.03 11.19 19.02
CA GLN A 210 -26.05 11.13 20.08
C GLN A 210 -25.45 10.92 21.48
N ALA A 211 -24.40 11.67 21.82
CA ALA A 211 -24.12 11.95 23.23
C ALA A 211 -24.91 13.20 23.67
N PRO A 212 -26.03 13.08 24.41
CA PRO A 212 -26.66 14.24 25.01
C PRO A 212 -25.88 14.68 26.26
N GLY A 213 -25.55 15.97 26.33
CA GLY A 213 -25.29 16.66 27.61
C GLY A 213 -23.84 17.06 27.90
N ALA A 214 -23.33 18.04 27.16
CA ALA A 214 -22.46 19.05 27.76
C ALA A 214 -23.25 20.36 27.77
N THR A 215 -23.82 20.71 28.92
CA THR A 215 -24.41 22.02 29.19
C THR A 215 -23.38 23.12 28.89
N PRO A 216 -23.73 24.19 28.15
CA PRO A 216 -22.88 25.37 28.03
C PRO A 216 -22.71 25.99 29.42
N GLN A 217 -21.48 26.06 29.91
CA GLN A 217 -21.19 26.76 31.16
C GLN A 217 -21.28 28.26 30.88
N GLU A 218 -22.38 28.84 31.35
CA GLU A 218 -22.70 30.25 31.29
C GLU A 218 -21.63 31.08 32.01
N SER A 219 -21.10 32.06 31.28
CA SER A 219 -20.13 33.05 31.71
C SER A 219 -20.62 33.90 32.89
N GLN A 220 -19.80 34.02 33.95
CA GLN A 220 -19.93 35.09 34.93
C GLN A 220 -19.03 36.28 34.57
N PRO A 221 -19.51 37.55 34.72
CA PRO A 221 -18.72 38.74 34.46
C PRO A 221 -17.96 39.21 35.72
N GLY A 222 -16.75 39.74 35.54
CA GLY A 222 -15.94 40.40 36.58
C GLY A 222 -15.24 41.65 36.03
N PRO A 223 -14.92 42.65 36.88
CA PRO A 223 -15.21 44.05 36.58
C PRO A 223 -14.10 44.82 35.85
N ALA A 224 -14.55 45.86 35.15
CA ALA A 224 -13.74 46.88 34.48
C ALA A 224 -13.20 47.95 35.45
N ALA A 225 -11.95 48.37 35.25
CA ALA A 225 -11.43 49.73 35.40
C ALA A 225 -10.02 49.78 34.76
N ALA A 226 -9.87 50.43 33.60
CA ALA A 226 -9.32 51.80 33.44
C ALA A 226 -7.77 51.82 33.58
N THR A 227 -6.93 52.43 32.75
CA THR A 227 -7.09 53.47 31.71
C THR A 227 -5.76 53.59 30.93
N GLU A 228 -5.85 53.91 29.64
CA GLU A 228 -4.94 54.66 28.74
C GLU A 228 -3.40 54.76 29.00
N LYS A 229 -2.58 54.59 27.94
CA LYS A 229 -2.06 55.70 27.09
C LYS A 229 -1.04 55.26 26.03
N LYS A 230 -1.39 55.55 24.77
CA LYS A 230 -0.63 56.22 23.68
C LYS A 230 0.77 55.76 23.21
N ALA A 231 0.81 55.64 21.86
CA ALA A 231 1.71 56.32 20.91
C ALA A 231 2.89 55.54 20.27
N THR A 232 2.63 55.09 19.04
CA THR A 232 3.23 55.48 17.74
C THR A 232 4.70 55.94 17.63
N GLN A 233 5.32 55.43 16.55
CA GLN A 233 6.42 55.96 15.69
C GLN A 233 7.75 55.21 15.84
N LYS A 234 8.42 54.64 14.82
CA LYS A 234 8.59 54.86 13.35
C LYS A 234 10.05 55.23 13.07
N LYS A 235 10.65 54.43 12.17
CA LYS A 235 11.70 54.73 11.17
C LYS A 235 13.19 54.61 11.52
N LYS A 236 13.84 53.92 10.56
CA LYS A 236 15.14 54.18 9.87
C LYS A 236 16.40 53.93 10.71
N SER A 237 17.49 53.41 10.17
CA SER A 237 18.16 53.64 8.86
C SER A 237 19.15 52.48 8.62
N GLU A 238 19.18 51.84 7.45
CA GLU A 238 20.03 52.15 6.28
C GLU A 238 21.54 51.97 6.48
N GLY A 239 22.13 51.10 5.64
CA GLY A 239 23.47 51.25 5.04
C GLY A 239 24.53 50.28 5.57
N LEU A 240 25.44 49.71 4.77
CA LEU A 240 25.78 49.91 3.36
C LEU A 240 26.86 48.88 2.96
N LYS A 241 26.79 48.36 1.72
CA LYS A 241 27.89 48.02 0.76
C LYS A 241 28.88 46.88 1.10
N LYS A 242 28.92 45.82 0.26
CA LYS A 242 29.72 45.61 -0.98
C LYS A 242 31.20 45.33 -0.70
N ASP A 243 31.68 44.15 -1.11
CA ASP A 243 32.84 43.98 -2.02
C ASP A 243 33.00 42.49 -2.38
N LYS A 244 32.83 42.14 -3.66
CA LYS A 244 33.87 41.86 -4.67
C LYS A 244 34.57 40.50 -4.51
N GLN A 245 34.28 39.60 -5.46
CA GLN A 245 35.22 38.56 -5.92
C GLN A 245 36.52 39.21 -6.43
N PRO A 246 37.61 38.42 -6.57
CA PRO A 246 37.84 37.81 -7.88
C PRO A 246 38.32 36.34 -7.82
N LYS A 247 38.19 35.74 -9.00
CA LYS A 247 38.66 34.43 -9.44
C LYS A 247 40.19 34.27 -9.28
N GLY A 248 40.59 33.04 -8.99
CA GLY A 248 41.92 32.47 -9.22
C GLY A 248 41.72 30.97 -9.43
#